data_AF-A0A0G0T431-F1
#
_entry.id   AF-A0A0G0T431-F1
#
_cell.length_a   1.000
_cell.length_b   1.000
_cell.length_c   1.000
_cell.angle_alpha   90.00
_cell.angle_beta   90.00
_cell.angle_gamma   90.00
#
_symmetry.space_group_name_H-M   'P 1'
#
loop_
_entity.id
_entity.type
_entity.pdbx_description
1 polymer ?
#
loop_
_entity_poly.entity_id
_entity_poly.type
_entity_poly.pdbx_seq_one_letter_code
_entity_poly.pdbx_strand_id
1 'polypeptide(L)'
;VVTWVGNNDNSSMGGAVSGVSGASPIWNKIMKTVLAKAEAGAYSKDEKGHSWPKQPDGVVGSTICADTGGAPPSQDPGNPGCPTRFEYFLSGTVPAISNIVNQDILINNATGGMASPTDPPDQVHTENKSIYTDPDGTIFCLNCPIASSSATINYPF
;
A
#
# COMPACT_ATOMS: atom_id res chain seq x y z
N VAL A 1 5.49 18.22 18.59
CA VAL A 1 4.93 18.22 19.97
C VAL A 1 4.78 16.79 20.42
N VAL A 2 5.28 16.47 21.61
CA VAL A 2 5.12 15.15 22.25
C VAL A 2 4.21 15.32 23.45
N THR A 3 3.29 14.39 23.67
CA THR A 3 2.37 14.39 24.81
C THR A 3 2.49 13.05 25.52
N TRP A 4 2.86 13.10 26.80
CA TRP A 4 2.95 11.94 27.67
C TRP A 4 1.94 12.11 28.80
N VAL A 5 1.35 10.99 29.23
CA VAL A 5 0.43 10.91 30.37
C VAL A 5 0.83 9.70 31.20
N GLY A 6 1.02 9.91 32.50
CA GLY A 6 1.36 8.87 33.46
C GLY A 6 1.47 9.44 34.87
N ASN A 7 1.56 8.55 35.86
CA ASN A 7 1.76 8.95 37.24
C ASN A 7 3.26 9.08 37.53
N ASN A 8 3.65 10.18 38.19
CA ASN A 8 5.06 10.45 38.50
C ASN A 8 5.67 9.48 39.53
N ASP A 9 4.84 8.69 40.21
CA ASP A 9 5.23 7.67 41.19
C ASP A 9 5.32 6.26 40.57
N ASN A 10 5.21 6.14 39.24
CA ASN A 10 5.18 4.88 38.48
C ASN A 10 4.02 3.94 38.82
N SER A 11 3.01 4.40 39.57
CA SER A 11 1.81 3.61 39.79
C SER A 11 1.02 3.43 38.48
N SER A 12 0.35 2.28 38.34
CA SER A 12 -0.52 2.03 37.19
C SER A 12 -1.64 3.08 37.14
N MET A 13 -1.86 3.67 35.96
CA MET A 13 -2.99 4.57 35.74
C MET A 13 -4.31 3.82 35.94
N GLY A 14 -5.27 4.44 36.63
CA GLY A 14 -6.61 3.88 36.82
C GLY A 14 -7.50 4.05 35.59
N GLY A 15 -8.37 3.06 35.32
CA GLY A 15 -9.36 3.10 34.24
C GLY A 15 -8.79 2.83 32.85
N ALA A 16 -9.58 3.12 31.80
CA ALA A 16 -9.20 2.93 30.40
C ALA A 16 -8.28 4.05 29.88
N VAL A 17 -7.38 4.60 30.69
CA VAL A 17 -6.45 5.68 30.28
C VAL A 17 -5.22 5.06 29.64
N SER A 18 -5.08 5.26 28.33
CA SER A 18 -4.00 4.74 27.50
C SER A 18 -3.45 5.86 26.61
N GLY A 19 -2.50 5.55 25.73
CA GLY A 19 -2.10 6.47 24.66
C GLY A 19 -3.30 6.92 23.81
N VAL A 20 -4.25 6.02 23.52
CA VAL A 20 -5.40 6.30 22.64
C VAL A 20 -6.45 7.20 23.30
N SER A 21 -6.73 6.98 24.57
CA SER A 21 -7.81 7.65 25.32
C SER A 21 -7.34 8.79 26.22
N GLY A 22 -6.04 8.85 26.54
CA GLY A 22 -5.43 9.88 27.36
C GLY A 22 -4.58 10.85 26.53
N ALA A 23 -3.46 10.37 26.00
CA ALA A 23 -2.48 11.23 25.32
C ALA A 23 -3.00 11.78 23.97
N SER A 24 -3.63 10.93 23.14
CA SER A 24 -4.08 11.32 21.79
C SER A 24 -5.12 12.45 21.79
N PRO A 25 -6.17 12.46 22.64
CA PRO A 25 -7.12 13.57 22.69
C PRO A 25 -6.49 14.89 23.13
N ILE A 26 -5.56 14.85 24.11
CA ILE A 26 -4.82 16.03 24.57
C ILE A 26 -3.96 16.58 23.43
N TRP A 27 -3.19 15.72 22.78
CA TRP A 27 -2.36 16.09 21.63
C TRP A 27 -3.21 16.69 20.50
N ASN A 28 -4.35 16.07 20.17
CA ASN A 28 -5.27 16.57 19.13
C ASN A 28 -5.75 18.00 19.43
N LYS A 29 -6.15 18.26 20.67
CA LYS A 29 -6.60 19.59 21.11
C LYS A 29 -5.48 20.63 21.01
N ILE A 30 -4.26 20.27 21.45
CA ILE A 30 -3.09 21.15 21.36
C ILE A 30 -2.79 21.45 19.90
N MET A 31 -2.67 20.43 19.05
CA MET A 31 -2.30 20.59 17.65
C MET A 31 -3.34 21.38 16.85
N LYS A 32 -4.65 21.13 17.05
CA LYS A 32 -5.70 21.96 16.43
C LYS A 32 -5.58 23.42 16.81
N THR A 33 -5.29 23.70 18.09
CA THR A 33 -5.12 25.08 18.58
C THR A 33 -3.87 25.73 17.98
N VAL A 34 -2.76 25.00 17.92
CA VAL A 34 -1.51 25.48 17.33
C VAL A 34 -1.68 25.74 15.83
N LEU A 35 -2.29 24.82 15.09
CA LEU A 35 -2.54 24.95 13.65
C LEU A 35 -3.48 26.13 13.34
N ALA A 36 -4.59 26.27 14.06
CA ALA A 36 -5.50 27.41 13.87
C ALA A 36 -4.81 28.76 14.12
N LYS A 37 -3.93 28.84 15.12
CA LYS A 37 -3.10 30.03 15.36
C LYS A 37 -2.09 30.27 14.23
N ALA A 38 -1.46 29.21 13.73
CA ALA A 38 -0.53 29.30 12.61
C ALA A 38 -1.24 29.82 11.35
N GLU A 39 -2.41 29.27 11.02
CA GLU A 39 -3.24 29.67 9.88
C GLU A 39 -3.70 31.14 9.97
N ALA A 40 -3.96 31.62 11.19
CA ALA A 40 -4.27 33.02 11.47
C ALA A 40 -3.04 33.96 11.37
N GLY A 41 -1.85 33.42 11.08
CA GLY A 41 -0.59 34.16 10.96
C GLY A 41 -0.01 34.60 12.32
N ALA A 42 -0.36 33.91 13.41
CA ALA A 42 0.10 34.29 14.76
C ALA A 42 1.61 34.07 14.96
N TYR A 43 2.21 33.12 14.24
CA TYR A 43 3.64 32.79 14.34
C TYR A 43 4.47 33.38 13.19
N SER A 44 3.90 33.48 11.99
CA SER A 44 4.49 34.13 10.83
C SER A 44 3.39 34.84 10.04
N LYS A 45 3.57 36.14 9.76
CA LYS A 45 2.58 36.92 9.00
C LYS A 45 2.51 36.53 7.53
N ASP A 46 3.59 35.92 7.01
CA ASP A 46 3.75 35.54 5.62
C ASP A 46 3.26 34.10 5.35
N GLU A 47 3.09 33.29 6.41
CA GLU A 47 2.60 31.90 6.32
C GLU A 47 1.15 31.78 6.81
N LYS A 48 0.23 32.46 6.13
CA LYS A 48 -1.22 32.37 6.42
C LYS A 48 -1.87 31.21 5.65
N GLY A 49 -2.89 30.61 6.26
CA GLY A 49 -3.62 29.46 5.70
C GLY A 49 -2.92 28.11 5.92
N HIS A 50 -3.44 27.07 5.25
CA HIS A 50 -2.89 25.71 5.36
C HIS A 50 -1.57 25.60 4.58
N SER A 51 -0.45 25.81 5.26
CA SER A 51 0.86 25.53 4.70
C SER A 51 1.09 24.01 4.68
N TRP A 52 0.95 23.39 3.50
CA TRP A 52 1.46 22.04 3.28
C TRP A 52 2.97 22.13 3.04
N PRO A 53 3.80 21.26 3.64
CA PRO A 53 5.20 21.18 3.28
C PRO A 53 5.33 21.03 1.76
N LYS A 54 6.22 21.85 1.18
CA LYS A 54 6.61 21.68 -0.22
C LYS A 54 7.22 20.29 -0.37
N GLN A 55 6.99 19.66 -1.53
CA GLN A 55 7.66 18.42 -1.90
C GLN A 55 9.18 18.60 -1.67
N PRO A 56 9.80 17.78 -0.80
CA PRO A 56 11.22 17.90 -0.52
C PRO A 56 12.07 17.63 -1.76
N ASP A 57 13.27 18.20 -1.80
CA ASP A 57 14.24 17.89 -2.83
C ASP A 57 14.57 16.39 -2.81
N GLY A 58 14.67 15.80 -4.01
CA GLY A 58 14.91 14.36 -4.15
C GLY A 58 13.70 13.48 -3.92
N VAL A 59 12.51 14.02 -3.64
CA VAL A 59 11.25 13.29 -3.77
C VAL A 59 10.70 13.53 -5.17
N VAL A 60 10.22 12.48 -5.85
CA VAL A 60 9.62 12.55 -7.19
C VAL A 60 8.28 11.82 -7.20
N GLY A 61 7.32 12.33 -7.96
CA GLY A 61 6.03 11.67 -8.14
C GLY A 61 6.05 10.75 -9.35
N SER A 62 5.44 9.58 -9.24
CA SER A 62 5.28 8.65 -10.37
C SER A 62 3.96 7.90 -10.28
N THR A 63 3.42 7.54 -11.44
CA THR A 63 2.26 6.66 -11.56
C THR A 63 2.74 5.22 -11.65
N ILE A 64 2.26 4.38 -10.75
CA ILE A 64 2.62 2.96 -10.64
C ILE A 64 1.37 2.07 -10.65
N CYS A 65 1.55 0.77 -10.88
CA CYS A 65 0.47 -0.21 -10.76
C CYS A 65 0.06 -0.36 -9.28
N ALA A 66 -1.22 -0.16 -8.98
CA ALA A 66 -1.77 -0.17 -7.63
C ALA A 66 -1.81 -1.57 -6.99
N ASP A 67 -1.81 -2.62 -7.80
CA ASP A 67 -1.84 -4.01 -7.38
C ASP A 67 -0.44 -4.57 -7.10
N THR A 68 0.55 -4.20 -7.91
CA THR A 68 1.90 -4.80 -7.89
C THR A 68 3.00 -3.84 -7.45
N GLY A 69 2.77 -2.53 -7.42
CA GLY A 69 3.78 -1.54 -7.10
C GLY A 69 4.82 -1.28 -8.20
N GLY A 70 4.73 -1.98 -9.33
CA GLY A 70 5.67 -1.85 -10.46
C GLY A 70 5.33 -0.70 -11.41
N ALA A 71 6.18 -0.50 -12.42
CA ALA A 71 5.88 0.42 -13.51
C ALA A 71 4.70 -0.10 -14.36
N PRO A 72 3.82 0.79 -14.87
CA PRO A 72 2.79 0.38 -15.82
C PRO A 72 3.39 -0.34 -17.04
N PRO A 73 2.84 -1.50 -17.46
CA PRO A 73 3.31 -2.23 -18.64
C PRO A 73 3.28 -1.39 -19.93
N SER A 74 2.33 -0.47 -20.03
CA SER A 74 2.12 0.40 -21.18
C SER A 74 2.22 1.87 -20.76
N GLN A 75 2.83 2.67 -21.62
CA GLN A 75 2.93 4.12 -21.47
C GLN A 75 1.69 4.87 -21.97
N ASP A 76 0.72 4.16 -22.58
CA ASP A 76 -0.55 4.74 -23.00
C ASP A 76 -1.44 5.02 -21.77
N PRO A 77 -1.78 6.29 -21.46
CA PRO A 77 -2.63 6.61 -20.32
C PRO A 77 -4.05 6.04 -20.42
N GLY A 78 -4.54 5.75 -21.64
CA GLY A 78 -5.85 5.14 -21.86
C GLY A 78 -5.86 3.63 -21.63
N ASN A 79 -4.70 2.98 -21.74
CA ASN A 79 -4.53 1.56 -21.53
C ASN A 79 -3.17 1.23 -20.90
N PRO A 80 -2.98 1.54 -19.59
CA PRO A 80 -1.72 1.34 -18.90
C PRO A 80 -1.39 -0.15 -18.66
N GLY A 81 -2.35 -1.05 -18.84
CA GLY A 81 -2.18 -2.49 -18.61
C GLY A 81 -2.31 -2.93 -17.14
N CYS A 82 -2.54 -2.00 -16.22
CA CYS A 82 -2.83 -2.27 -14.81
C CYS A 82 -3.66 -1.13 -14.20
N PRO A 83 -4.39 -1.34 -13.09
CA PRO A 83 -4.98 -0.25 -12.33
C PRO A 83 -3.87 0.63 -11.76
N THR A 84 -3.86 1.93 -12.06
CA THR A 84 -2.76 2.82 -11.66
C THR A 84 -3.09 3.66 -10.43
N ARG A 85 -2.08 4.01 -9.63
CA ARG A 85 -2.14 5.03 -8.59
C ARG A 85 -0.91 5.93 -8.62
N PHE A 86 -1.04 7.14 -8.10
CA PHE A 86 0.07 8.09 -7.99
C PHE A 86 0.73 7.96 -6.62
N GLU A 87 2.06 7.87 -6.61
CA GLU A 87 2.87 7.79 -5.40
C GLU A 87 4.11 8.69 -5.47
N TYR A 88 4.67 8.99 -4.30
CA TYR A 88 5.93 9.71 -4.16
C TYR A 88 7.06 8.73 -3.80
N PHE A 89 8.17 8.86 -4.49
CA PHE A 89 9.37 8.05 -4.33
C PHE A 89 10.58 8.93 -4.06
N LEU A 90 11.64 8.35 -3.50
CA LEU A 90 12.95 8.99 -3.56
C LEU A 90 13.48 8.90 -5.00
N SER A 91 14.18 9.94 -5.43
CA SER A 91 14.82 9.96 -6.74
C SER A 91 15.77 8.78 -6.87
N GLY A 92 15.66 8.03 -7.96
CA GLY A 92 16.42 6.80 -8.20
C GLY A 92 15.78 5.52 -7.63
N THR A 93 14.71 5.61 -6.83
CA THR A 93 13.98 4.43 -6.33
C THR A 93 12.62 4.22 -7.00
N VAL A 94 12.34 4.99 -8.06
CA VAL A 94 11.10 4.83 -8.83
C VAL A 94 11.13 3.47 -9.54
N PRO A 95 10.09 2.64 -9.41
CA PRO A 95 9.98 1.38 -10.14
C PRO A 95 10.09 1.64 -11.65
N ALA A 96 11.10 1.06 -12.28
CA ALA A 96 11.36 1.22 -13.73
C ALA A 96 10.84 0.04 -14.57
N ILE A 97 10.60 -1.09 -13.91
CA ILE A 97 10.23 -2.36 -14.57
C ILE A 97 8.79 -2.69 -14.18
N SER A 98 8.04 -3.20 -15.16
CA SER A 98 6.75 -3.81 -14.89
C SER A 98 6.97 -5.25 -14.43
N ASN A 99 6.37 -5.61 -13.30
CA ASN A 99 6.37 -6.98 -12.80
C ASN A 99 5.18 -7.80 -13.31
N ILE A 100 4.42 -7.23 -14.26
CA ILE A 100 3.25 -7.86 -14.86
C ILE A 100 3.64 -8.38 -16.23
N VAL A 101 3.48 -9.68 -16.42
CA VAL A 101 3.77 -10.36 -17.69
C VAL A 101 2.53 -11.12 -18.14
N ASN A 102 2.22 -11.08 -19.43
CA ASN A 102 1.22 -11.97 -19.99
C ASN A 102 1.86 -13.33 -20.28
N GLN A 103 1.37 -14.37 -19.62
CA GLN A 103 1.87 -15.72 -19.76
C GLN A 103 0.71 -16.70 -19.90
N ASP A 104 0.94 -17.76 -20.68
CA ASP A 104 0.03 -18.89 -20.79
C ASP A 104 0.12 -19.73 -19.52
N ILE A 105 -0.98 -19.79 -18.77
CA ILE A 105 -1.10 -20.57 -17.52
C ILE A 105 -2.24 -21.56 -17.60
N LEU A 106 -2.18 -22.59 -16.76
CA LEU A 106 -3.27 -23.57 -16.62
C LEU A 106 -4.37 -23.00 -15.72
N ILE A 107 -5.59 -23.00 -16.23
CA ILE A 107 -6.80 -22.56 -15.55
C ILE A 107 -7.71 -23.76 -15.33
N ASN A 108 -8.24 -23.88 -14.12
CA ASN A 108 -9.21 -24.92 -13.78
C ASN A 108 -10.58 -24.56 -14.37
N ASN A 109 -11.18 -25.48 -15.12
CA ASN A 109 -12.45 -25.26 -15.83
C ASN A 109 -13.64 -25.00 -14.90
N ALA A 110 -13.60 -25.55 -13.67
CA ALA A 110 -14.70 -25.43 -12.71
C ALA A 110 -14.65 -24.12 -11.91
N THR A 111 -13.45 -23.66 -11.54
CA THR A 111 -13.28 -22.45 -10.70
C THR A 111 -12.95 -21.20 -11.50
N GLY A 112 -12.39 -21.35 -12.70
CA GLY A 112 -11.80 -20.26 -13.48
C GLY A 112 -10.52 -19.68 -12.86
N GLY A 113 -10.07 -20.22 -11.73
CA GLY A 113 -8.83 -19.85 -11.06
C GLY A 113 -7.62 -20.59 -11.62
N MET A 114 -6.44 -20.21 -11.15
CA MET A 114 -5.20 -20.93 -11.49
C MET A 114 -5.30 -22.38 -11.04
N ALA A 115 -4.92 -23.30 -11.93
CA ALA A 115 -4.97 -24.73 -11.67
C ALA A 115 -3.97 -25.12 -10.58
N SER A 116 -4.40 -26.02 -9.69
CA SER A 116 -3.52 -26.65 -8.71
C SER A 116 -2.76 -27.81 -9.35
N PRO A 117 -1.55 -28.17 -8.89
CA PRO A 117 -0.86 -29.40 -9.30
C PRO A 117 -1.67 -30.69 -9.06
N THR A 118 -2.69 -30.63 -8.20
CA THR A 118 -3.59 -31.75 -7.90
C THR A 118 -4.77 -31.87 -8.85
N ASP A 119 -4.99 -30.88 -9.71
CA ASP A 119 -6.14 -30.86 -10.61
C ASP A 119 -5.97 -31.87 -11.75
N PRO A 120 -7.02 -32.62 -12.12
CA PRO A 120 -6.97 -33.56 -13.23
C PRO A 120 -6.61 -32.86 -14.56
N PRO A 121 -5.71 -33.45 -15.39
CA PRO A 121 -5.30 -32.83 -16.67
C PRO A 121 -6.44 -32.59 -17.67
N ASP A 122 -7.55 -33.33 -17.57
CA ASP A 122 -8.75 -33.18 -18.40
C ASP A 122 -9.66 -32.02 -17.95
N GLN A 123 -9.42 -31.46 -16.76
CA GLN A 123 -10.20 -30.36 -16.19
C GLN A 123 -9.46 -29.02 -16.19
N VAL A 124 -8.32 -28.94 -16.88
CA VAL A 124 -7.53 -27.73 -17.01
C VAL A 124 -7.35 -27.37 -18.49
N HIS A 125 -7.28 -26.08 -18.77
CA HIS A 125 -6.92 -25.59 -20.10
C HIS A 125 -5.92 -24.45 -19.98
N THR A 126 -5.21 -24.20 -21.07
CA THR A 126 -4.25 -23.10 -21.14
C THR A 126 -4.96 -21.82 -21.56
N GLU A 127 -4.74 -20.74 -20.81
CA GLU A 127 -5.22 -19.41 -21.15
C GLU A 127 -4.13 -18.37 -20.93
N ASN A 128 -4.06 -17.36 -21.81
CA ASN A 128 -3.14 -16.24 -21.64
C ASN A 128 -3.67 -15.28 -20.58
N LYS A 129 -2.94 -15.15 -19.46
CA LYS A 129 -3.33 -14.31 -18.34
C LYS A 129 -2.21 -13.36 -17.92
N SER A 130 -2.59 -12.24 -17.32
CA SER A 130 -1.64 -11.31 -16.72
C SER A 130 -1.24 -11.83 -15.34
N ILE A 131 0.03 -12.15 -15.20
CA ILE A 131 0.61 -12.73 -13.98
C ILE A 131 1.63 -11.78 -13.35
N TYR A 132 1.78 -11.93 -12.05
CA TYR A 132 2.85 -11.36 -11.24
C TYR A 132 3.62 -12.50 -10.57
N THR A 133 4.95 -12.42 -10.54
CA THR A 133 5.79 -13.39 -9.82
C THR A 133 6.35 -12.73 -8.57
N ASP A 134 6.06 -13.30 -7.41
CA ASP A 134 6.61 -12.86 -6.13
C ASP A 134 8.12 -13.19 -6.05
N PRO A 135 8.93 -12.43 -5.29
CA PRO A 135 10.30 -12.81 -4.90
C PRO A 135 10.56 -14.28 -4.54
N ASP A 136 9.57 -15.01 -4.02
CA ASP A 136 9.69 -16.45 -3.73
C ASP A 136 9.55 -17.37 -4.97
N GLY A 137 9.23 -16.80 -6.14
CA GLY A 137 8.99 -17.51 -7.39
C GLY A 137 7.54 -17.96 -7.59
N THR A 138 6.63 -17.65 -6.68
CA THR A 138 5.21 -18.01 -6.79
C THR A 138 4.53 -17.12 -7.82
N ILE A 139 3.78 -17.75 -8.72
CA ILE A 139 3.00 -17.06 -9.75
C ILE A 139 1.63 -16.71 -9.18
N PHE A 140 1.24 -15.45 -9.34
CA PHE A 140 -0.07 -14.92 -8.99
C PHE A 140 -0.79 -14.41 -10.24
N CYS A 141 -2.02 -14.86 -10.47
CA CYS A 141 -2.84 -14.41 -11.60
C CYS A 141 -3.67 -13.18 -11.19
N LEU A 142 -3.42 -12.03 -11.81
CA LEU A 142 -4.06 -10.75 -11.44
C LEU A 142 -5.52 -10.65 -11.89
N ASN A 143 -5.87 -11.38 -12.95
CA ASN A 143 -7.20 -11.35 -13.58
C ASN A 143 -7.99 -12.66 -13.42
N CYS A 144 -7.55 -13.55 -12.52
CA CYS A 144 -8.28 -14.75 -12.15
C CYS A 144 -9.18 -14.48 -10.94
N PRO A 145 -10.28 -15.25 -10.75
CA PRO A 145 -11.00 -15.29 -9.49
C PRO A 145 -10.06 -15.63 -8.33
N ILE A 146 -10.24 -14.94 -7.21
CA ILE A 146 -9.48 -15.21 -5.98
C ILE A 146 -9.76 -16.66 -5.57
N ALA A 147 -8.70 -17.42 -5.29
CA ALA A 147 -8.82 -18.79 -4.84
C ALA A 147 -9.68 -18.86 -3.57
N SER A 148 -10.68 -19.74 -3.59
CA SER A 148 -11.55 -20.00 -2.44
C SER A 148 -11.01 -21.09 -1.51
N SER A 149 -9.95 -21.79 -1.92
CA SER A 149 -9.28 -22.85 -1.16
C SER A 149 -8.01 -22.34 -0.48
N SER A 150 -7.66 -22.96 0.65
CA SER A 150 -6.42 -22.66 1.38
C SER A 150 -5.19 -23.14 0.61
N ALA A 151 -4.16 -22.29 0.51
CA ALA A 151 -2.84 -22.67 0.02
C ALA A 151 -1.92 -23.07 1.19
N THR A 152 -1.08 -24.10 0.99
CA THR A 152 -0.01 -24.47 1.93
C THR A 152 1.30 -23.86 1.48
N ILE A 153 1.83 -22.91 2.26
CA ILE A 153 3.13 -22.27 2.02
C ILE A 153 4.16 -22.93 2.94
N ASN A 154 5.22 -23.53 2.39
CA ASN A 154 6.28 -24.18 3.18
C ASN A 154 7.50 -23.24 3.32
N TYR A 155 8.00 -23.01 4.54
CA TYR A 155 9.13 -22.09 4.83
C TYR A 155 10.05 -22.57 5.99
N PRO A 156 11.40 -22.55 5.88
CA PRO A 156 12.22 -22.70 4.68
C PRO A 156 13.10 -23.97 4.73
N PHE A 157 13.63 -24.36 3.57
CA PHE A 157 14.89 -25.09 3.49
C PHE A 157 16.05 -24.21 3.98
#